data_AF-A0A7R6P7W1-F1
#
_entry.id   AF-A0A7R6P7W1-F1
#
_cell.length_a   1.000
_cell.length_b   1.000
_cell.length_c   1.000
_cell.angle_alpha   90.00
_cell.angle_beta   90.00
_cell.angle_gamma   90.00
#
_symmetry.space_group_name_H-M   'P 1'
#
loop_
_entity.id
_entity.type
_entity.pdbx_description
1 polymer ?
#
loop_
_entity_poly.entity_id
_entity_poly.type
_entity_poly.pdbx_seq_one_letter_code
_entity_poly.pdbx_strand_id
1 'polypeptide(L)'
;MYRRSRKYQEYVTKYAKARAAREEKRINGIHPEYPPELPELRRLIKITDYDTGTPVTHRIELYRSNRIDCYNVWIDGCLWKEHIGWSKTLEALRKALPRQRSSFY
;
A
#
# COMPACT_ATOMS: atom_id res chain seq x y z
N MET A 1 39.73 -9.80 -22.08
CA MET A 1 38.93 -8.74 -21.40
C MET A 1 38.14 -7.99 -22.47
N TYR A 2 36.81 -7.96 -22.42
CA TYR A 2 35.99 -7.44 -23.52
C TYR A 2 36.11 -5.91 -23.65
N ARG A 3 36.34 -5.40 -24.87
CA ARG A 3 36.43 -3.95 -25.14
C ARG A 3 35.03 -3.33 -25.02
N ARG A 4 34.83 -2.55 -23.97
CA ARG A 4 33.57 -1.83 -23.74
C ARG A 4 33.44 -0.67 -24.72
N SER A 5 32.24 -0.48 -25.27
CA SER A 5 31.95 0.63 -26.18
C SER A 5 31.91 1.96 -25.43
N ARG A 6 32.15 3.07 -26.15
CA ARG A 6 32.09 4.43 -25.57
C ARG A 6 30.72 4.71 -24.92
N LYS A 7 29.64 4.32 -25.59
CA LYS A 7 28.26 4.43 -25.10
C LYS A 7 28.03 3.68 -23.78
N TYR A 8 28.67 2.52 -23.61
CA TYR A 8 28.59 1.77 -22.35
C TYR A 8 29.29 2.51 -21.21
N GLN A 9 30.46 3.11 -21.46
CA GLN A 9 31.19 3.90 -20.46
C GLN A 9 30.42 5.16 -20.05
N GLU A 10 29.81 5.87 -21.01
CA GLU A 10 28.91 7.01 -20.78
C GLU A 10 27.70 6.62 -19.91
N TYR A 11 27.12 5.44 -20.15
CA TYR A 11 26.00 4.94 -19.34
C TYR A 11 26.43 4.62 -17.90
N VAL A 12 27.53 3.90 -17.72
CA VAL A 12 28.06 3.53 -16.39
C VAL A 12 28.38 4.78 -15.57
N THR A 13 29.05 5.77 -16.17
CA THR A 13 29.38 7.05 -15.51
C THR A 13 28.13 7.83 -15.13
N LYS A 14 27.11 7.89 -15.99
CA LYS A 14 25.81 8.52 -15.67
C LYS A 14 25.13 7.86 -14.47
N TYR A 15 25.12 6.53 -14.42
CA TYR A 15 24.55 5.77 -13.30
C TYR A 15 25.34 5.96 -12.00
N ALA A 16 26.67 5.97 -12.08
CA ALA A 16 27.53 6.24 -10.94
C ALA A 16 27.26 7.63 -10.34
N LYS A 17 27.17 8.67 -11.19
CA LYS A 17 26.81 10.04 -10.77
C LYS A 17 25.42 10.11 -10.13
N ALA A 18 24.42 9.46 -10.74
CA ALA A 18 23.06 9.43 -10.19
C ALA A 18 23.00 8.72 -8.83
N ARG A 19 23.80 7.67 -8.63
CA ARG A 19 23.92 6.96 -7.36
C ARG A 19 24.60 7.81 -6.30
N ALA A 20 25.71 8.46 -6.65
CA ALA A 20 26.42 9.38 -5.75
C ALA A 20 25.51 10.54 -5.29
N ALA A 21 24.77 11.16 -6.21
CA ALA A 21 23.84 12.25 -5.88
C ALA A 21 22.68 11.81 -4.96
N ARG A 22 22.18 10.57 -5.09
CA ARG A 22 21.17 10.03 -4.15
C ARG A 22 21.77 9.79 -2.77
N GLU A 23 22.99 9.28 -2.73
CA GLU A 23 23.68 9.00 -1.47
C GLU A 23 24.03 10.30 -0.73
N GLU A 24 24.51 11.31 -1.45
CA GLU A 24 24.76 12.65 -0.91
C GLU A 24 23.48 13.29 -0.35
N LYS A 25 22.35 13.17 -1.06
CA LYS A 25 21.03 13.59 -0.54
C LYS A 25 20.58 12.79 0.67
N ARG A 26 20.95 11.51 0.77
CA ARG A 26 20.64 10.68 1.93
C ARG A 26 21.50 11.04 3.14
N ILE A 27 22.77 11.41 2.94
CA ILE A 27 23.68 11.77 4.03
C ILE A 27 23.42 13.21 4.51
N ASN A 28 23.28 14.14 3.57
CA ASN A 28 23.14 15.58 3.84
C ASN A 28 21.70 16.06 3.90
N GLY A 29 20.74 15.19 3.58
CA GLY A 29 19.32 15.51 3.68
C GLY A 29 18.93 15.72 5.14
N ILE A 30 18.12 16.75 5.40
CA ILE A 30 17.46 16.92 6.68
C ILE A 30 16.48 15.75 6.82
N HIS A 31 16.89 14.73 7.55
CA HIS A 31 15.98 13.69 7.98
C HIS A 31 15.23 14.20 9.20
N PRO A 32 13.90 14.03 9.25
CA PRO A 32 13.19 14.16 10.50
C PRO A 32 13.89 13.29 11.54
N GLU A 33 14.21 13.87 12.70
CA GLU A 33 14.87 13.14 13.81
C GLU A 33 14.08 11.89 14.20
N TYR A 34 12.76 11.93 13.99
CA TYR A 34 11.86 10.79 13.97
C TYR A 34 10.85 10.89 12.84
N PRO A 35 10.46 9.77 12.20
CA PRO A 35 9.33 9.78 11.29
C PRO A 35 8.06 10.27 12.03
N PRO A 36 7.21 11.06 11.37
CA PRO A 36 5.99 11.59 12.00
C PRO A 36 5.11 10.44 12.51
N GLU A 37 4.49 10.64 13.67
CA GLU A 37 3.56 9.67 14.22
C GLU A 37 2.43 9.41 13.23
N LEU A 38 2.18 8.12 12.98
CA LEU A 38 1.12 7.72 12.08
C LEU A 38 -0.24 7.84 12.78
N PRO A 39 -1.29 8.25 12.05
CA PRO A 39 -2.63 8.36 12.62
C PRO A 39 -3.11 7.00 13.14
N GLU A 40 -4.01 7.03 14.10
CA GLU A 40 -4.58 5.81 14.68
C GLU A 40 -5.39 5.03 13.64
N LEU A 41 -6.37 5.68 13.01
CA LEU A 41 -7.06 5.16 11.84
C LEU A 41 -6.26 5.54 10.58
N ARG A 42 -5.73 4.54 9.88
CA ARG A 42 -4.86 4.79 8.73
C ARG A 42 -5.59 4.75 7.40
N ARG A 43 -6.61 3.91 7.31
CA ARG A 43 -7.46 3.80 6.12
C ARG A 43 -8.87 3.43 6.52
N LEU A 44 -9.83 3.90 5.73
CA LEU A 44 -11.24 3.55 5.82
C LEU A 44 -11.69 3.14 4.43
N ILE A 45 -12.34 1.99 4.32
CA ILE A 45 -13.03 1.55 3.12
C ILE A 45 -14.51 1.50 3.46
N LYS A 46 -15.32 2.24 2.71
CA LYS A 46 -16.78 2.21 2.82
C LYS A 46 -17.34 1.67 1.51
N ILE A 47 -18.09 0.59 1.59
CA ILE A 47 -18.74 -0.04 0.43
C ILE A 47 -20.23 0.02 0.68
N THR A 48 -20.99 0.51 -0.28
CA THR A 48 -22.45 0.47 -0.23
C THR A 48 -22.91 -0.35 -1.41
N ASP A 49 -23.49 -1.50 -1.11
CA ASP A 49 -24.04 -2.45 -2.07
C ASP A 49 -25.51 -2.12 -2.30
N TYR A 50 -25.93 -2.07 -3.56
CA TYR A 50 -27.30 -1.78 -3.99
C TYR A 50 -27.98 -2.97 -4.68
N ASP A 51 -27.28 -4.10 -4.83
CA ASP A 51 -27.69 -5.24 -5.66
C ASP A 51 -28.94 -5.95 -5.10
N THR A 52 -29.19 -5.84 -3.79
CA THR A 52 -30.34 -6.47 -3.11
C THR A 52 -31.61 -5.59 -3.09
N GLY A 53 -31.58 -4.43 -3.75
CA GLY A 53 -32.67 -3.45 -3.74
C GLY A 53 -32.76 -2.62 -2.44
N THR A 54 -32.14 -3.08 -1.35
CA THR A 54 -31.90 -2.28 -0.14
C THR A 54 -30.41 -1.95 -0.04
N PRO A 55 -30.02 -0.67 0.09
CA PRO A 55 -28.62 -0.31 0.24
C PRO A 55 -28.02 -0.89 1.53
N VAL A 56 -26.98 -1.70 1.41
CA VAL A 56 -26.22 -2.24 2.55
C VAL A 56 -24.85 -1.60 2.57
N THR A 57 -24.49 -0.93 3.67
CA THR A 57 -23.17 -0.31 3.83
C THR A 57 -22.29 -1.15 4.75
N HIS A 58 -21.13 -1.56 4.22
CA HIS A 58 -20.03 -2.12 5.01
C HIS A 58 -18.93 -1.09 5.24
N ARG A 59 -18.46 -0.99 6.49
CA ARG A 59 -17.34 -0.16 6.90
C ARG A 59 -16.18 -1.05 7.31
N ILE A 60 -15.05 -0.92 6.62
CA ILE A 60 -13.80 -1.59 6.95
C ILE A 60 -12.79 -0.53 7.41
N GLU A 61 -12.43 -0.57 8.69
CA GLU A 61 -11.53 0.37 9.34
C GLU A 61 -10.17 -0.31 9.57
N LEU A 62 -9.09 0.35 9.13
CA LEU A 62 -7.73 -0.18 9.21
C LEU A 62 -6.91 0.69 10.15
N TYR A 63 -6.81 0.25 11.40
CA TYR A 63 -6.06 0.93 12.44
C TYR A 63 -4.57 0.62 12.37
N ARG A 64 -3.74 1.53 12.89
CA ARG A 64 -2.29 1.36 12.98
C ARG A 64 -1.95 0.13 13.82
N SER A 65 -0.87 -0.54 13.45
CA SER A 65 -0.26 -1.61 14.23
C SER A 65 1.21 -1.25 14.51
N ASN A 66 1.95 -2.15 15.15
CA ASN A 66 3.40 -2.01 15.35
C ASN A 66 4.20 -1.96 14.03
N ARG A 67 3.61 -2.37 12.90
CA ARG A 67 4.23 -2.38 11.57
C ARG A 67 3.51 -1.45 10.61
N ILE A 68 4.28 -0.64 9.87
CA ILE A 68 3.77 0.34 8.90
C ILE A 68 3.10 -0.30 7.67
N ASP A 69 3.29 -1.60 7.43
CA ASP A 69 2.65 -2.35 6.34
C ASP A 69 1.47 -3.22 6.79
N CYS A 70 1.18 -3.25 8.09
CA CYS A 70 0.12 -4.05 8.71
C CYS A 70 -0.93 -3.16 9.41
N TYR A 71 -2.11 -3.74 9.63
CA TYR A 71 -3.26 -3.04 10.22
C TYR A 71 -4.03 -3.94 11.18
N ASN A 72 -4.68 -3.32 12.15
CA ASN A 72 -5.75 -3.95 12.93
C ASN A 72 -7.07 -3.60 12.27
N VAL A 73 -7.71 -4.61 11.67
CA VAL A 73 -8.85 -4.42 10.78
C VAL A 73 -10.14 -4.70 11.52
N TRP A 74 -11.03 -3.72 11.49
CA TRP A 74 -12.38 -3.77 12.02
C TRP A 74 -13.38 -3.75 10.87
N ILE A 75 -14.43 -4.54 10.97
CA ILE A 75 -15.51 -4.61 9.99
C ILE A 75 -16.81 -4.36 10.74
N ASP A 76 -17.54 -3.32 10.36
CA ASP A 76 -18.84 -2.95 10.94
C ASP A 76 -18.82 -2.87 12.48
N GLY A 77 -17.72 -2.35 13.04
CA GLY A 77 -17.54 -2.17 14.48
C GLY A 77 -17.01 -3.41 15.23
N CYS A 78 -16.73 -4.51 14.53
CA CYS A 78 -16.16 -5.73 15.11
C CYS A 78 -14.71 -5.92 14.68
N LEU A 79 -13.82 -6.23 15.63
CA LEU A 79 -12.45 -6.62 15.32
C LEU A 79 -12.45 -7.91 14.50
N TRP A 80 -11.98 -7.83 13.26
CA TRP A 80 -11.90 -8.98 12.37
C TRP A 80 -10.54 -9.68 12.48
N LYS A 81 -9.44 -8.90 12.36
CA LYS A 81 -8.09 -9.45 12.42
C LYS A 81 -7.04 -8.40 12.75
N GLU A 82 -6.08 -8.78 13.58
CA GLU A 82 -4.92 -7.95 13.93
C GLU A 82 -3.71 -8.25 13.03
N HIS A 83 -2.81 -7.27 12.93
CA HIS A 83 -1.53 -7.38 12.21
C HIS A 83 -1.65 -7.94 10.77
N ILE A 84 -2.71 -7.57 10.04
CA ILE A 84 -2.95 -8.06 8.69
C ILE A 84 -2.45 -7.06 7.63
N GLY A 85 -1.79 -7.57 6.61
CA GLY A 85 -1.31 -6.76 5.48
C GLY A 85 -2.45 -6.33 4.55
N TRP A 86 -2.18 -5.26 3.80
CA TRP A 86 -3.14 -4.70 2.82
C TRP A 86 -3.66 -5.74 1.82
N SER A 87 -2.76 -6.55 1.25
CA SER A 87 -3.11 -7.58 0.25
C SER A 87 -4.10 -8.62 0.80
N LYS A 88 -3.94 -9.02 2.06
CA LYS A 88 -4.85 -9.98 2.71
C LYS A 88 -6.20 -9.37 3.05
N THR A 89 -6.23 -8.08 3.39
CA THR A 89 -7.47 -7.32 3.56
C THR A 89 -8.25 -7.26 2.24
N LEU A 90 -7.57 -6.91 1.14
CA LEU A 90 -8.18 -6.92 -0.20
C LEU A 90 -8.61 -8.33 -0.65
N GLU A 91 -7.84 -9.37 -0.32
CA GLU A 91 -8.21 -10.76 -0.61
C GLU A 91 -9.52 -11.14 0.07
N ALA A 92 -9.69 -10.80 1.35
CA ALA A 92 -10.92 -11.06 2.09
C ALA A 92 -12.10 -10.29 1.50
N LEU A 93 -11.89 -9.01 1.16
CA LEU A 93 -12.89 -8.16 0.53
C LEU A 93 -13.34 -8.75 -0.82
N ARG A 94 -12.39 -9.20 -1.65
CA ARG A 94 -12.67 -9.91 -2.92
C ARG A 94 -13.49 -11.19 -2.72
N LYS A 95 -13.27 -11.92 -1.62
CA LYS A 95 -14.03 -13.14 -1.31
C LYS A 95 -15.43 -12.83 -0.80
N ALA A 96 -15.59 -11.74 -0.06
CA ALA A 96 -16.88 -11.28 0.45
C ALA A 96 -17.78 -10.71 -0.64
N LEU A 97 -17.19 -10.11 -1.69
CA LEU A 97 -17.90 -9.54 -2.85
C LEU A 97 -17.60 -10.38 -4.11
N PRO A 98 -18.16 -11.59 -4.23
CA PRO A 98 -17.92 -12.45 -5.38
C PRO A 98 -18.49 -11.82 -6.66
N ARG A 99 -17.86 -12.14 -7.80
CA ARG A 99 -18.39 -11.76 -9.11
C ARG A 99 -19.71 -12.47 -9.35
N GLN A 100 -20.78 -11.71 -9.49
CA GLN A 100 -22.08 -12.22 -9.92
C GLN A 100 -22.23 -12.09 -11.44
N ARG A 101 -22.96 -13.02 -12.07
CA ARG A 101 -23.38 -12.84 -13.46
C ARG A 101 -24.60 -11.94 -13.47
N SER A 102 -24.64 -10.96 -14.37
CA SER A 102 -25.89 -10.27 -14.69
C SER A 102 -26.85 -11.29 -15.27
N SER A 103 -28.02 -11.46 -14.66
CA SER A 103 -29.12 -12.23 -15.25
C SER A 103 -29.75 -11.52 -16.46
N PHE A 104 -29.36 -10.27 -16.71
CA PHE A 104 -29.74 -9.49 -17.88
C PHE A 104 -28.64 -9.60 -18.94
N TYR A 105 -28.73 -10.66 -19.75
CA TYR A 105 -28.22 -10.77 -21.12
C TYR A 105 -29.10 -11.77 -21.88
#